data_AF-A0A6G0REH4-F1
#
_entry.id   AF-A0A6G0REH4-F1
#
_cell.length_a   1.000
_cell.length_b   1.000
_cell.length_c   1.000
_cell.angle_alpha   90.00
_cell.angle_beta   90.00
_cell.angle_gamma   90.00
#
_symmetry.space_group_name_H-M   'P 1'
#
loop_
_entity.id
_entity.type
_entity.pdbx_description
1 polymer ?
#
loop_
_entity_poly.entity_id
_entity_poly.type
_entity_poly.pdbx_seq_one_letter_code
_entity_poly.pdbx_strand_id
1 'polypeptide(L)'
;MREPAETPSEPPQFQPLLPPQFQPSALELVRPPFFEPPPDDAAQQHAEEAAIASLIEEVYTHPKQRRMHYSMKQKRHALLATEGLSQREAARAQKIPRGTLSGWRKAKEDIFAFNGSEKTLSRAPGRPESIPFSEDLITFMKDVRRESQPLTAATMASYVRDEHSEWLEGYISGKKDAFTAYQSLLRLLRRFAYRHGFVQRTPHVLKEKLQDLEAVQAEFARVFKAKYSGYCPSKLPLLFIVRGEPNGTIEREKLPTYPEGHVYTVQS
;
A
#
# COMPACT_ATOMS: atom_id res chain seq x y z
N MET A 1 3.07 77.08 55.36
CA MET A 1 2.87 75.81 56.11
C MET A 1 1.88 74.96 55.35
N ARG A 2 2.36 73.87 54.74
CA ARG A 2 1.58 72.68 54.34
C ARG A 2 2.60 71.55 54.21
N GLU A 3 2.30 70.45 54.86
CA GLU A 3 3.13 69.26 55.01
C GLU A 3 3.46 68.58 53.67
N PRO A 4 4.58 67.83 53.59
CA PRO A 4 4.84 66.94 52.47
C PRO A 4 3.98 65.68 52.59
N ALA A 5 3.10 65.47 51.61
CA ALA A 5 2.31 64.24 51.51
C ALA A 5 3.22 63.08 51.04
N GLU A 6 3.29 62.05 51.88
CA GLU A 6 3.85 60.74 51.59
C GLU A 6 3.27 60.18 50.28
N THR A 7 4.15 59.81 49.36
CA THR A 7 3.81 58.89 48.26
C THR A 7 3.61 57.50 48.84
N PRO A 8 2.41 56.90 48.73
CA PRO A 8 2.18 55.56 49.25
C PRO A 8 2.86 54.52 48.36
N SER A 9 3.64 53.65 49.00
CA SER A 9 4.25 52.46 48.45
C SER A 9 3.20 51.55 47.79
N GLU A 10 3.48 51.12 46.57
CA GLU A 10 2.71 50.13 45.83
C GLU A 10 2.64 48.80 46.62
N PRO A 11 1.45 48.21 46.84
CA PRO A 11 1.31 46.97 47.59
C PRO A 11 1.89 45.76 46.83
N PRO A 12 2.51 44.79 47.53
CA PRO A 12 3.15 43.65 46.90
C PRO A 12 2.10 42.79 46.16
N GLN A 13 2.35 42.55 44.88
CA GLN A 13 1.50 41.65 44.08
C GLN A 13 1.60 40.22 44.60
N PHE A 14 0.48 39.73 45.15
CA PHE A 14 0.29 38.32 45.49
C PHE A 14 0.27 37.47 44.21
N GLN A 15 1.30 36.65 44.00
CA GLN A 15 1.27 35.56 43.04
C GLN A 15 0.70 34.29 43.71
N PRO A 16 -0.22 33.55 43.07
CA PRO A 16 -0.76 32.32 43.63
C PRO A 16 0.30 31.21 43.67
N LEU A 17 0.54 30.71 44.89
CA LEU A 17 1.38 29.55 45.20
C LEU A 17 0.88 28.29 44.45
N LEU A 18 1.63 27.87 43.44
CA LEU A 18 1.49 26.56 42.81
C LEU A 18 1.97 25.45 43.79
N PRO A 19 1.31 24.27 43.79
CA PRO A 19 1.62 23.16 44.69
C PRO A 19 3.04 22.58 44.47
N PRO A 20 3.63 21.95 45.50
CA PRO A 20 5.06 21.63 45.59
C PRO A 20 5.41 20.37 44.77
N GLN A 21 5.26 20.45 43.45
CA GLN A 21 5.77 19.45 42.51
C GLN A 21 6.47 20.06 41.29
N PHE A 22 6.65 21.37 41.24
CA PHE A 22 7.31 22.08 40.13
C PHE A 22 8.37 23.09 40.61
N GLN A 23 9.19 22.71 41.60
CA GLN A 23 10.52 23.31 41.78
C GLN A 23 11.56 22.34 41.21
N PRO A 24 12.40 22.73 40.23
CA PRO A 24 13.48 21.87 39.78
C PRO A 24 14.49 21.74 40.93
N SER A 25 14.60 20.52 41.47
CA SER A 25 15.61 20.18 42.48
C SER A 25 17.02 20.45 41.95
N ALA A 26 17.91 20.91 42.83
CA ALA A 26 19.32 21.18 42.59
C ALA A 26 20.15 19.90 42.33
N LEU A 27 19.79 19.16 41.29
CA LEU A 27 20.52 18.02 40.73
C LEU A 27 20.40 18.06 39.21
N GLU A 28 20.91 19.12 38.59
CA GLU A 28 21.35 18.99 37.21
C GLU A 28 22.64 18.15 37.18
N LEU A 29 22.64 17.19 36.26
CA LEU A 29 23.82 16.58 35.63
C LEU A 29 24.76 15.77 36.53
N VAL A 30 24.34 14.52 36.81
CA VAL A 30 25.24 13.40 36.52
C VAL A 30 24.63 12.64 35.35
N ARG A 31 24.76 13.24 34.15
CA ARG A 31 24.78 12.42 32.93
C ARG A 31 26.01 11.52 33.07
N PRO A 32 25.90 10.20 32.95
CA PRO A 32 27.08 9.36 32.83
C PRO A 32 27.93 9.90 31.67
N PRO A 33 29.27 9.90 31.77
CA PRO A 33 30.08 10.31 30.64
C PRO A 33 29.64 9.44 29.47
N PHE A 34 29.05 10.08 28.47
CA PHE A 34 29.10 9.54 27.13
C PHE A 34 30.57 9.17 26.95
N PHE A 35 30.83 7.89 26.65
CA PHE A 35 32.08 7.53 26.01
C PHE A 35 32.13 8.40 24.76
N GLU A 36 32.78 9.56 24.83
CA GLU A 36 33.29 10.19 23.64
C GLU A 36 34.36 9.21 23.16
N PRO A 37 34.15 8.54 22.02
CA PRO A 37 35.18 7.70 21.46
C PRO A 37 36.44 8.55 21.31
N PRO A 38 37.64 8.02 21.62
CA PRO A 38 38.88 8.76 21.45
C PRO A 38 38.94 9.35 20.04
N PRO A 39 39.63 10.48 19.82
CA PRO A 39 39.59 11.22 18.55
C PRO A 39 39.98 10.36 17.34
N ASP A 40 40.78 9.32 17.55
CA ASP A 40 41.13 8.32 16.54
C ASP A 40 39.93 7.43 16.16
N ASP A 41 39.12 6.98 17.14
CA ASP A 41 37.92 6.17 16.90
C ASP A 41 36.81 6.98 16.22
N ALA A 42 36.66 8.28 16.52
CA ALA A 42 35.70 9.15 15.83
C ALA A 42 36.11 9.40 14.37
N ALA A 43 37.42 9.57 14.11
CA ALA A 43 37.96 9.68 12.76
C ALA A 43 37.80 8.37 11.98
N GLN A 44 37.98 7.23 12.64
CA GLN A 44 37.74 5.91 12.06
C GLN A 44 36.26 5.67 11.78
N GLN A 45 35.36 6.02 12.71
CA GLN A 45 33.91 5.92 12.50
C GLN A 45 33.43 6.79 11.34
N HIS A 46 33.89 8.03 11.24
CA HIS A 46 33.55 8.89 10.10
C HIS A 46 34.15 8.38 8.77
N ALA A 47 35.36 7.80 8.81
CA ALA A 47 35.94 7.16 7.62
C ALA A 47 35.16 5.92 7.20
N GLU A 48 34.69 5.11 8.16
CA GLU A 48 33.84 3.95 7.93
C GLU A 48 32.46 4.36 7.41
N GLU A 49 31.83 5.39 7.99
CA GLU A 49 30.56 5.95 7.51
C GLU A 49 30.69 6.51 6.09
N ALA A 50 31.78 7.22 5.79
CA ALA A 50 32.06 7.73 4.45
C ALA A 50 32.34 6.60 3.44
N ALA A 51 33.04 5.54 3.86
CA ALA A 51 33.27 4.36 3.04
C ALA A 51 31.98 3.58 2.78
N ILE A 52 31.11 3.46 3.78
CA ILE A 52 29.79 2.84 3.65
C ILE A 52 28.90 3.70 2.75
N ALA A 53 28.92 5.03 2.91
CA ALA A 53 28.17 5.95 2.07
C ALA A 53 28.63 5.87 0.59
N SER A 54 29.94 5.81 0.33
CA SER A 54 30.46 5.67 -1.03
C SER A 54 30.14 4.29 -1.62
N LEU A 55 30.16 3.23 -0.81
CA LEU A 55 29.77 1.88 -1.24
C LEU A 55 28.27 1.80 -1.58
N ILE A 56 27.43 2.45 -0.77
CA ILE A 56 25.99 2.60 -1.04
C ILE A 56 25.82 3.37 -2.34
N GLU A 57 26.49 4.51 -2.51
CA GLU A 57 26.42 5.30 -3.73
C GLU A 57 26.90 4.50 -4.96
N GLU A 58 27.98 3.74 -4.88
CA GLU A 58 28.47 2.84 -5.94
C GLU A 58 27.46 1.73 -6.30
N VAL A 59 26.80 1.14 -5.30
CA VAL A 59 25.77 0.11 -5.49
C VAL A 59 24.50 0.70 -6.12
N TYR A 60 24.14 1.95 -5.80
CA TYR A 60 22.91 2.60 -6.27
C TYR A 60 23.12 3.52 -7.50
N THR A 61 24.35 3.86 -7.87
CA THR A 61 24.69 4.72 -9.03
C THR A 61 24.56 4.02 -10.37
N HIS A 62 24.44 2.69 -10.41
CA HIS A 62 24.15 1.98 -11.64
C HIS A 62 22.66 2.07 -11.94
N PRO A 63 22.19 2.96 -12.86
CA PRO A 63 20.81 2.97 -13.25
C PRO A 63 20.48 1.59 -13.82
N LYS A 64 19.61 0.87 -13.11
CA LYS A 64 19.13 -0.44 -13.54
C LYS A 64 18.62 -0.30 -14.97
N GLN A 65 19.37 -0.85 -15.94
CA GLN A 65 19.03 -0.69 -17.36
C GLN A 65 17.62 -1.25 -17.58
N ARG A 66 16.65 -0.35 -17.74
CA ARG A 66 15.27 -0.73 -17.98
C ARG A 66 15.24 -1.38 -19.36
N ARG A 67 14.76 -2.62 -19.42
CA ARG A 67 14.57 -3.31 -20.70
C ARG A 67 13.65 -2.46 -21.57
N MET A 68 14.13 -2.08 -22.75
CA MET A 68 13.32 -1.41 -23.75
C MET A 68 12.14 -2.30 -24.15
N HIS A 69 10.93 -1.79 -23.97
CA HIS A 69 9.71 -2.48 -24.37
C HIS A 69 9.32 -2.05 -25.78
N TYR A 70 9.10 -3.05 -26.64
CA TYR A 70 8.68 -2.83 -28.02
C TYR A 70 7.25 -3.33 -28.21
N SER A 71 6.42 -2.49 -28.81
CA SER A 71 5.06 -2.85 -29.22
C SER A 71 5.07 -3.82 -30.40
N MET A 72 3.98 -4.56 -30.58
CA MET A 72 3.79 -5.43 -31.74
C MET A 72 3.90 -4.65 -33.06
N LYS A 73 3.37 -3.42 -33.12
CA LYS A 73 3.54 -2.52 -34.27
C LYS A 73 5.00 -2.25 -34.60
N GLN A 74 5.80 -1.88 -33.60
CA GLN A 74 7.23 -1.59 -33.77
C GLN A 74 8.00 -2.82 -34.24
N LYS A 75 7.69 -4.01 -33.71
CA LYS A 75 8.32 -5.26 -34.13
C LYS A 75 8.04 -5.58 -35.60
N ARG A 76 6.76 -5.52 -36.02
CA ARG A 76 6.35 -5.77 -37.40
C ARG A 76 6.98 -4.79 -38.36
N HIS A 77 6.94 -3.49 -38.03
CA HIS A 77 7.56 -2.46 -38.83
C HIS A 77 9.08 -2.67 -38.98
N ALA A 78 9.79 -2.97 -37.88
CA ALA A 78 11.22 -3.23 -37.93
C ALA A 78 11.55 -4.50 -38.75
N LEU A 79 10.70 -5.54 -38.71
CA LEU A 79 10.90 -6.75 -39.51
C LEU A 79 10.67 -6.52 -41.01
N LEU A 80 9.64 -5.73 -41.39
CA LEU A 80 9.40 -5.35 -42.78
C LEU A 80 10.51 -4.42 -43.30
N ALA A 81 10.87 -3.39 -42.53
CA ALA A 81 11.88 -2.41 -42.94
C ALA A 81 13.31 -2.97 -42.98
N THR A 82 13.53 -4.18 -42.43
CA THR A 82 14.85 -4.83 -42.43
C THR A 82 14.87 -6.15 -43.20
N GLU A 83 13.84 -6.40 -44.00
CA GLU A 83 13.79 -7.51 -44.94
C GLU A 83 14.86 -7.30 -46.03
N GLY A 84 15.71 -8.31 -46.23
CA GLY A 84 16.86 -8.21 -47.16
C GLY A 84 18.11 -7.50 -46.62
N LEU A 85 18.01 -6.71 -45.52
CA LEU A 85 19.18 -6.05 -44.93
C LEU A 85 20.04 -7.01 -44.09
N SER A 86 21.36 -6.78 -44.12
CA SER A 86 22.29 -7.41 -43.17
C SER A 86 21.93 -7.02 -41.73
N GLN A 87 22.10 -7.92 -40.77
CA GLN A 87 21.78 -7.67 -39.35
C GLN A 87 22.46 -6.41 -38.80
N ARG A 88 23.67 -6.13 -39.27
CA ARG A 88 24.47 -4.97 -38.87
C ARG A 88 23.91 -3.64 -39.40
N GLU A 89 23.30 -3.68 -40.57
CA GLU A 89 22.70 -2.53 -41.23
C GLU A 89 21.31 -2.28 -40.68
N ALA A 90 20.52 -3.34 -40.53
CA ALA A 90 19.22 -3.36 -39.86
C ALA A 90 19.25 -2.76 -38.45
N ALA A 91 20.24 -3.15 -37.63
CA ALA A 91 20.39 -2.63 -36.27
C ALA A 91 20.74 -1.14 -36.24
N ARG A 92 21.52 -0.66 -37.21
CA ARG A 92 21.88 0.77 -37.33
C ARG A 92 20.71 1.60 -37.84
N ALA A 93 19.99 1.11 -38.86
CA ALA A 93 18.83 1.79 -39.43
C ALA A 93 17.69 1.96 -38.42
N GLN A 94 17.40 0.91 -37.63
CA GLN A 94 16.28 0.92 -36.67
C GLN A 94 16.69 1.34 -35.25
N LYS A 95 18.00 1.51 -34.97
CA LYS A 95 18.56 1.73 -33.62
C LYS A 95 18.12 0.65 -32.60
N ILE A 96 18.01 -0.60 -33.05
CA ILE A 96 17.61 -1.74 -32.21
C ILE A 96 18.82 -2.66 -32.00
N PRO A 97 19.09 -3.12 -30.76
CA PRO A 97 20.19 -4.05 -30.49
C PRO A 97 20.10 -5.31 -31.36
N ARG A 98 21.24 -5.79 -31.86
CA ARG A 98 21.30 -6.94 -32.77
C ARG A 98 20.66 -8.20 -32.21
N GLY A 99 20.90 -8.49 -30.92
CA GLY A 99 20.32 -9.66 -30.26
C GLY A 99 18.79 -9.62 -30.26
N THR A 100 18.21 -8.42 -30.11
CA THR A 100 16.76 -8.21 -30.14
C THR A 100 16.19 -8.47 -31.53
N LEU A 101 16.79 -7.90 -32.59
CA LEU A 101 16.36 -8.13 -33.97
C LEU A 101 16.51 -9.59 -34.39
N SER A 102 17.60 -10.25 -33.98
CA SER A 102 17.82 -11.69 -34.23
C SER A 102 16.72 -12.54 -33.60
N GLY A 103 16.38 -12.28 -32.34
CA GLY A 103 15.26 -12.94 -31.67
C GLY A 103 13.92 -12.74 -32.38
N TRP A 104 13.65 -11.53 -32.90
CA TRP A 104 12.42 -11.26 -33.66
C TRP A 104 12.40 -11.92 -35.03
N ARG A 105 13.54 -12.04 -35.72
CA ARG A 105 13.60 -12.79 -36.99
C ARG A 105 13.30 -14.27 -36.79
N LYS A 106 13.72 -14.86 -35.66
CA LYS A 106 13.38 -16.25 -35.31
C LYS A 106 11.88 -16.42 -35.00
N ALA A 107 11.28 -15.46 -34.30
CA ALA A 107 9.85 -15.45 -33.99
C ALA A 107 9.02 -14.64 -35.01
N LYS A 108 9.49 -14.51 -36.26
CA LYS A 108 8.86 -13.65 -37.28
C LYS A 108 7.41 -14.09 -37.47
N GLU A 109 7.19 -15.38 -37.70
CA GLU A 109 5.87 -15.96 -37.95
C GLU A 109 4.91 -15.71 -36.78
N ASP A 110 5.32 -15.98 -35.55
CA ASP A 110 4.51 -15.72 -34.34
C ASP A 110 4.16 -14.23 -34.18
N ILE A 111 5.10 -13.32 -34.51
CA ILE A 111 4.89 -11.88 -34.41
C ILE A 111 3.86 -11.40 -35.45
N PHE A 112 3.87 -11.98 -36.65
CA PHE A 112 2.89 -11.65 -37.69
C PHE A 112 1.54 -12.35 -37.45
N ALA A 113 1.54 -13.59 -36.96
CA ALA A 113 0.33 -14.37 -36.66
C ALA A 113 -0.45 -13.86 -35.43
N PHE A 114 0.17 -13.06 -34.55
CA PHE A 114 -0.50 -12.50 -33.38
C PHE A 114 -1.72 -11.62 -33.76
N ASN A 115 -2.92 -12.07 -33.42
CA ASN A 115 -4.17 -11.37 -33.78
C ASN A 115 -4.68 -10.38 -32.70
N GLY A 116 -3.84 -10.04 -31.72
CA GLY A 116 -4.19 -9.09 -30.65
C GLY A 116 -3.84 -7.64 -30.99
N SER A 117 -4.03 -6.74 -30.03
CA SER A 117 -3.77 -5.30 -30.20
C SER A 117 -2.32 -5.00 -30.59
N GLU A 118 -2.12 -4.17 -31.62
CA GLU A 118 -0.79 -3.76 -32.07
C GLU A 118 -0.03 -2.88 -31.06
N LYS A 119 -0.77 -2.23 -30.15
CA LYS A 119 -0.22 -1.42 -29.05
C LYS A 119 0.27 -2.29 -27.89
N THR A 120 -0.04 -3.58 -27.90
CA THR A 120 0.45 -4.53 -26.91
C THR A 120 1.97 -4.50 -26.90
N LEU A 121 2.55 -3.95 -25.84
CA LEU A 121 3.94 -4.22 -25.49
C LEU A 121 4.04 -5.73 -25.38
N SER A 122 5.05 -6.35 -25.99
CA SER A 122 5.18 -7.82 -26.00
C SER A 122 5.45 -8.36 -24.59
N ARG A 123 4.43 -8.34 -23.76
CA ARG A 123 4.24 -9.17 -22.62
C ARG A 123 3.48 -10.33 -23.23
N ALA A 124 4.09 -11.51 -23.17
CA ALA A 124 3.36 -12.75 -23.39
C ALA A 124 2.00 -12.64 -22.68
N PRO A 125 0.89 -13.14 -23.28
CA PRO A 125 -0.36 -13.27 -22.55
C PRO A 125 0.01 -13.83 -21.18
N GLY A 126 -0.37 -13.09 -20.12
CA GLY A 126 0.20 -13.29 -18.79
C GLY A 126 0.22 -14.79 -18.50
N ARG A 127 1.41 -15.33 -18.17
CA ARG A 127 1.62 -16.77 -17.97
C ARG A 127 0.38 -17.36 -17.27
N PRO A 128 -0.30 -18.36 -17.87
CA PRO A 128 -1.46 -18.99 -17.27
C PRO A 128 -1.18 -19.40 -15.83
N GLU A 129 -2.22 -19.41 -15.01
CA GLU A 129 -2.13 -19.84 -13.62
C GLU A 129 -1.48 -21.21 -13.55
N SER A 130 -0.29 -21.27 -12.95
CA SER A 130 0.49 -22.49 -12.80
C SER A 130 0.03 -23.33 -11.62
N ILE A 131 -1.04 -22.91 -10.94
CA ILE A 131 -1.58 -23.55 -9.75
C ILE A 131 -2.77 -24.40 -10.19
N PRO A 132 -2.67 -25.74 -10.13
CA PRO A 132 -3.71 -26.63 -10.64
C PRO A 132 -5.00 -26.64 -9.81
N PHE A 133 -4.97 -26.09 -8.59
CA PHE A 133 -6.09 -26.03 -7.63
C PHE A 133 -6.55 -24.59 -7.37
N SER A 134 -6.62 -23.76 -8.42
CA SER A 134 -6.99 -22.34 -8.25
C SER A 134 -8.37 -22.15 -7.61
N GLU A 135 -9.34 -22.99 -7.93
CA GLU A 135 -10.71 -22.91 -7.41
C GLU A 135 -10.78 -23.16 -5.90
N ASP A 136 -10.08 -24.19 -5.42
CA ASP A 136 -10.03 -24.55 -4.00
C ASP A 136 -9.37 -23.43 -3.18
N LEU A 137 -8.24 -22.91 -3.67
CA LEU A 137 -7.55 -21.80 -3.03
C LEU A 137 -8.41 -20.51 -3.01
N ILE A 138 -9.21 -20.25 -4.05
CA ILE A 138 -10.15 -19.11 -4.06
C ILE A 138 -11.25 -19.30 -3.02
N THR A 139 -11.78 -20.51 -2.88
CA THR A 139 -12.81 -20.83 -1.89
C THR A 139 -12.28 -20.61 -0.48
N PHE A 140 -11.11 -21.17 -0.17
CA PHE A 140 -10.40 -20.91 1.08
C PHE A 140 -10.19 -19.40 1.35
N MET A 141 -9.71 -18.65 0.36
CA MET A 141 -9.53 -17.19 0.51
C MET A 141 -10.83 -16.44 0.80
N LYS A 142 -11.98 -16.89 0.27
CA LYS A 142 -13.29 -16.31 0.57
C LYS A 142 -13.72 -16.65 1.99
N ASP A 143 -13.50 -17.86 2.45
CA ASP A 143 -13.91 -18.32 3.78
C ASP A 143 -13.10 -17.64 4.89
N VAL A 144 -11.78 -17.51 4.73
CA VAL A 144 -10.92 -16.72 5.63
C VAL A 144 -11.42 -15.28 5.76
N ARG A 145 -11.93 -14.69 4.67
CA ARG A 145 -12.53 -13.35 4.70
C ARG A 145 -13.90 -13.31 5.37
N ARG A 146 -14.72 -14.36 5.25
CA ARG A 146 -16.01 -14.48 5.95
C ARG A 146 -15.81 -14.54 7.46
N GLU A 147 -14.78 -15.22 7.90
CA GLU A 147 -14.38 -15.33 9.30
C GLU A 147 -13.66 -14.09 9.83
N SER A 148 -13.58 -13.01 9.04
CA SER A 148 -12.89 -11.75 9.37
C SER A 148 -11.40 -11.92 9.75
N GLN A 149 -10.77 -13.01 9.32
CA GLN A 149 -9.35 -13.24 9.56
C GLN A 149 -8.47 -12.53 8.52
N PRO A 150 -7.24 -12.12 8.89
CA PRO A 150 -6.32 -11.48 7.96
C PRO A 150 -5.84 -12.51 6.92
N LEU A 151 -6.28 -12.34 5.67
CA LEU A 151 -5.76 -13.14 4.56
C LEU A 151 -4.32 -12.72 4.22
N THR A 152 -3.35 -13.46 4.74
CA THR A 152 -1.92 -13.25 4.44
C THR A 152 -1.37 -14.31 3.49
N ALA A 153 -0.26 -13.97 2.82
CA ALA A 153 0.48 -14.93 1.99
C ALA A 153 0.95 -16.16 2.78
N ALA A 154 1.22 -16.01 4.07
CA ALA A 154 1.60 -17.11 4.95
C ALA A 154 0.40 -18.02 5.26
N THR A 155 -0.79 -17.45 5.52
CA THR A 155 -2.02 -18.22 5.72
C THR A 155 -2.35 -19.06 4.48
N MET A 156 -2.25 -18.47 3.28
CA MET A 156 -2.37 -19.21 2.02
C MET A 156 -1.30 -20.28 1.85
N ALA A 157 -0.05 -20.02 2.27
CA ALA A 157 1.03 -21.00 2.18
C ALA A 157 0.83 -22.18 3.13
N SER A 158 0.25 -21.95 4.31
CA SER A 158 -0.13 -23.03 5.23
C SER A 158 -1.21 -23.92 4.60
N TYR A 159 -2.30 -23.33 4.08
CA TYR A 159 -3.33 -24.10 3.37
C TYR A 159 -2.75 -24.94 2.23
N VAL A 160 -1.87 -24.37 1.40
CA VAL A 160 -1.23 -25.11 0.31
C VAL A 160 -0.34 -26.24 0.82
N ARG A 161 0.35 -26.05 1.95
CA ARG A 161 1.17 -27.11 2.55
C ARG A 161 0.30 -28.24 3.09
N ASP A 162 -0.83 -27.90 3.70
CA ASP A 162 -1.67 -28.86 4.41
C ASP A 162 -2.53 -29.66 3.38
N GLU A 163 -3.12 -28.98 2.39
CA GLU A 163 -4.08 -29.59 1.46
C GLU A 163 -3.48 -29.98 0.10
N HIS A 164 -2.34 -29.39 -0.26
CA HIS A 164 -1.67 -29.60 -1.56
C HIS A 164 -0.15 -29.83 -1.40
N SER A 165 0.23 -30.66 -0.43
CA SER A 165 1.62 -30.99 -0.10
C SER A 165 2.40 -31.58 -1.29
N GLU A 166 1.81 -32.52 -2.04
CA GLU A 166 2.46 -33.15 -3.20
C GLU A 166 2.85 -32.13 -4.28
N TRP A 167 1.96 -31.17 -4.55
CA TRP A 167 2.26 -30.09 -5.49
C TRP A 167 3.33 -29.16 -4.94
N LEU A 168 3.30 -28.86 -3.63
CA LEU A 168 4.29 -28.02 -2.98
C LEU A 168 5.69 -28.65 -3.03
N GLU A 169 5.81 -29.95 -2.79
CA GLU A 169 7.05 -30.71 -2.90
C GLU A 169 7.61 -30.65 -4.33
N GLY A 170 6.78 -30.91 -5.33
CA GLY A 170 7.14 -30.75 -6.74
C GLY A 170 7.58 -29.33 -7.08
N TYR A 171 6.90 -28.31 -6.53
CA TYR A 171 7.23 -26.90 -6.74
C TYR A 171 8.56 -26.47 -6.09
N ILE A 172 8.94 -27.07 -4.97
CA ILE A 172 10.19 -26.77 -4.26
C ILE A 172 11.37 -27.57 -4.85
N SER A 173 11.15 -28.78 -5.36
CA SER A 173 12.18 -29.71 -5.86
C SER A 173 13.19 -29.11 -6.85
N GLY A 174 12.76 -28.15 -7.69
CA GLY A 174 13.60 -27.51 -8.71
C GLY A 174 14.35 -26.26 -8.24
N LYS A 175 14.29 -25.91 -6.95
CA LYS A 175 14.85 -24.66 -6.41
C LYS A 175 16.11 -24.93 -5.60
N LYS A 176 17.03 -23.97 -5.67
CA LYS A 176 18.38 -24.10 -5.08
C LYS A 176 18.39 -24.08 -3.55
N ASP A 177 17.44 -23.39 -2.93
CA ASP A 177 17.44 -23.10 -1.50
C ASP A 177 16.00 -23.03 -0.97
N ALA A 178 15.79 -23.54 0.25
CA ALA A 178 14.50 -23.60 0.93
C ALA A 178 13.94 -22.21 1.26
N PHE A 179 14.79 -21.28 1.70
CA PHE A 179 14.37 -19.90 1.97
C PHE A 179 13.91 -19.21 0.69
N THR A 180 14.70 -19.34 -0.38
CA THR A 180 14.36 -18.82 -1.71
C THR A 180 13.10 -19.49 -2.27
N ALA A 181 12.90 -20.77 -1.99
CA ALA A 181 11.72 -21.53 -2.39
C ALA A 181 10.45 -21.02 -1.72
N TYR A 182 10.50 -20.80 -0.41
CA TYR A 182 9.40 -20.25 0.35
C TYR A 182 9.09 -18.80 -0.04
N GLN A 183 10.11 -17.95 -0.20
CA GLN A 183 9.92 -16.56 -0.67
C GLN A 183 9.30 -16.48 -2.06
N SER A 184 9.68 -17.38 -2.97
CA SER A 184 9.06 -17.46 -4.30
C SER A 184 7.62 -17.99 -4.24
N LEU A 185 7.30 -18.92 -3.34
CA LEU A 185 5.92 -19.34 -3.06
C LEU A 185 5.07 -18.17 -2.57
N LEU A 186 5.53 -17.42 -1.56
CA LEU A 186 4.81 -16.26 -1.05
C LEU A 186 4.56 -15.22 -2.15
N ARG A 187 5.54 -14.98 -3.03
CA ARG A 187 5.37 -14.10 -4.20
C ARG A 187 4.33 -14.63 -5.19
N LEU A 188 4.30 -15.94 -5.43
CA LEU A 188 3.29 -16.57 -6.28
C LEU A 188 1.89 -16.35 -5.69
N LEU A 189 1.70 -16.64 -4.41
CA LEU A 189 0.42 -16.51 -3.72
C LEU A 189 -0.07 -15.05 -3.61
N ARG A 190 0.83 -14.10 -3.35
CA ARG A 190 0.47 -12.66 -3.39
C ARG A 190 -0.04 -12.21 -4.76
N ARG A 191 0.59 -12.69 -5.83
CA ARG A 191 0.17 -12.37 -7.21
C ARG A 191 -1.14 -13.04 -7.57
N PHE A 192 -1.35 -14.27 -7.10
CA PHE A 192 -2.60 -14.99 -7.23
C PHE A 192 -3.74 -14.22 -6.56
N ALA A 193 -3.60 -13.90 -5.27
CA ALA A 193 -4.56 -13.10 -4.52
C ALA A 193 -4.91 -11.79 -5.23
N TYR A 194 -3.90 -11.01 -5.65
CA TYR A 194 -4.12 -9.76 -6.38
C TYR A 194 -4.92 -9.94 -7.67
N ARG A 195 -4.65 -11.00 -8.44
CA ARG A 195 -5.34 -11.29 -9.69
C ARG A 195 -6.81 -11.65 -9.48
N HIS A 196 -7.14 -12.36 -8.40
CA HIS A 196 -8.51 -12.72 -8.06
C HIS A 196 -9.25 -11.63 -7.25
N GLY A 197 -8.73 -10.39 -7.21
CA GLY A 197 -9.39 -9.26 -6.53
C GLY A 197 -9.19 -9.22 -5.02
N PHE A 198 -8.30 -10.04 -4.47
CA PHE A 198 -7.93 -10.01 -3.06
C PHE A 198 -6.80 -9.00 -2.84
N VAL A 199 -7.20 -7.73 -2.65
CA VAL A 199 -6.27 -6.63 -2.32
C VAL A 199 -6.38 -6.32 -0.83
N GLN A 200 -5.24 -6.21 -0.14
CA GLN A 200 -5.21 -5.67 1.22
C GLN A 200 -5.58 -4.18 1.13
N ARG A 201 -6.66 -3.77 1.80
CA ARG A 201 -7.01 -2.36 1.87
C ARG A 201 -5.93 -1.65 2.69
N THR A 202 -5.20 -0.72 2.07
CA THR A 202 -4.26 0.14 2.79
C THR A 202 -5.03 0.84 3.92
N PRO A 203 -4.57 0.76 5.18
CA PRO A 203 -5.11 1.58 6.25
C PRO A 203 -5.00 3.04 5.81
N HIS A 204 -6.15 3.69 5.62
CA HIS A 204 -6.19 5.11 5.36
C HIS A 204 -6.15 5.80 6.73
N VAL A 205 -5.46 6.94 6.84
CA VAL A 205 -5.24 7.68 8.10
C VAL A 205 -6.54 8.08 8.82
N LEU A 206 -7.69 7.97 8.14
CA LEU A 206 -9.04 8.23 8.65
C LEU A 206 -9.72 7.01 9.31
N LYS A 207 -9.03 5.88 9.48
CA LYS A 207 -9.61 4.68 10.09
C LYS A 207 -9.15 4.55 11.54
N GLU A 208 -10.11 4.64 12.45
CA GLU A 208 -9.88 4.41 13.88
C GLU A 208 -9.73 2.92 14.21
N LYS A 209 -9.20 2.62 15.39
CA LYS A 209 -9.03 1.23 15.85
C LYS A 209 -10.42 0.61 16.06
N LEU A 210 -10.52 -0.71 15.86
CA LEU A 210 -11.79 -1.44 16.05
C LEU A 210 -12.38 -1.23 17.45
N GLN A 211 -11.52 -1.20 18.48
CA GLN A 211 -11.92 -0.96 19.87
C GLN A 211 -12.53 0.44 20.08
N ASP A 212 -11.95 1.45 19.43
CA ASP A 212 -12.45 2.83 19.50
C ASP A 212 -13.82 2.92 18.80
N LEU A 213 -13.98 2.23 17.67
CA LEU A 213 -15.28 2.14 16.96
C LEU A 213 -16.36 1.43 17.77
N GLU A 214 -16.05 0.33 18.45
CA GLU A 214 -16.98 -0.38 19.34
C GLU A 214 -17.41 0.50 20.52
N ALA A 215 -16.48 1.25 21.10
CA ALA A 215 -16.76 2.18 22.19
C ALA A 215 -17.69 3.33 21.71
N VAL A 216 -17.38 3.94 20.57
CA VAL A 216 -18.22 4.99 19.96
C VAL A 216 -19.61 4.44 19.60
N GLN A 217 -19.69 3.22 19.08
CA GLN A 217 -20.97 2.57 18.77
C GLN A 217 -21.79 2.33 20.03
N ALA A 218 -21.18 1.84 21.11
CA ALA A 218 -21.86 1.60 22.38
C ALA A 218 -22.35 2.91 23.02
N GLU A 219 -21.51 3.96 23.00
CA GLU A 219 -21.88 5.27 23.50
C GLU A 219 -23.03 5.89 22.69
N PHE A 220 -22.95 5.82 21.36
CA PHE A 220 -24.02 6.26 20.47
C PHE A 220 -25.32 5.50 20.75
N ALA A 221 -25.28 4.17 20.86
CA ALA A 221 -26.44 3.34 21.16
C ALA A 221 -27.07 3.72 22.51
N ARG A 222 -26.24 4.01 23.53
CA ARG A 222 -26.69 4.49 24.85
C ARG A 222 -27.40 5.83 24.75
N VAL A 223 -26.78 6.82 24.09
CA VAL A 223 -27.35 8.17 23.91
C VAL A 223 -28.62 8.12 23.08
N PHE A 224 -28.62 7.35 22.00
CA PHE A 224 -29.77 7.15 21.14
C PHE A 224 -30.94 6.53 21.91
N LYS A 225 -30.68 5.43 22.63
CA LYS A 225 -31.70 4.77 23.46
C LYS A 225 -32.27 5.71 24.52
N ALA A 226 -31.43 6.49 25.20
CA ALA A 226 -31.89 7.47 26.18
C ALA A 226 -32.81 8.54 25.54
N LYS A 227 -32.32 9.18 24.46
CA LYS A 227 -33.03 10.27 23.77
C LYS A 227 -34.35 9.84 23.13
N TYR A 228 -34.41 8.62 22.60
CA TYR A 228 -35.55 8.13 21.84
C TYR A 228 -36.36 7.02 22.54
N SER A 229 -36.07 6.73 23.80
CA SER A 229 -36.79 5.71 24.61
C SER A 229 -38.30 5.91 24.68
N GLY A 230 -38.79 7.16 24.63
CA GLY A 230 -40.21 7.49 24.66
C GLY A 230 -40.90 7.52 23.29
N TYR A 231 -40.18 7.26 22.19
CA TYR A 231 -40.75 7.24 20.84
C TYR A 231 -41.22 5.83 20.49
N CYS A 232 -42.41 5.71 19.91
CA CYS A 232 -42.85 4.44 19.33
C CYS A 232 -41.87 4.04 18.21
N PRO A 233 -41.45 2.77 18.11
CA PRO A 233 -40.50 2.32 17.08
C PRO A 233 -40.91 2.65 15.64
N SER A 234 -42.22 2.78 15.37
CA SER A 234 -42.78 3.17 14.07
C SER A 234 -42.66 4.66 13.73
N LYS A 235 -42.18 5.51 14.66
CA LYS A 235 -42.08 6.97 14.52
C LYS A 235 -40.64 7.50 14.56
N LEU A 236 -39.65 6.62 14.55
CA LEU A 236 -38.25 7.05 14.52
C LEU A 236 -37.87 7.49 13.09
N PRO A 237 -37.32 8.70 12.91
CA PRO A 237 -36.83 9.12 11.62
C PRO A 237 -35.65 8.24 11.21
N LEU A 238 -35.82 7.46 10.14
CA LEU A 238 -34.75 6.66 9.53
C LEU A 238 -33.92 7.55 8.60
N LEU A 239 -32.60 7.33 8.61
CA LEU A 239 -31.69 7.92 7.64
C LEU A 239 -31.59 6.98 6.43
N PHE A 240 -32.15 7.39 5.30
CA PHE A 240 -32.00 6.68 4.04
C PHE A 240 -30.84 7.26 3.24
N ILE A 241 -29.84 6.43 2.93
CA ILE A 241 -28.74 6.81 2.04
C ILE A 241 -29.14 6.43 0.62
N VAL A 242 -29.47 7.42 -0.19
CA VAL A 242 -29.83 7.25 -1.60
C VAL A 242 -28.55 7.29 -2.43
N ARG A 243 -28.30 6.25 -3.24
CA ARG A 243 -27.15 6.22 -4.15
C ARG A 243 -27.44 7.13 -5.35
N GLY A 244 -26.66 8.19 -5.50
CA GLY A 244 -26.68 9.05 -6.68
C GLY A 244 -25.49 8.77 -7.59
N GLU A 245 -25.60 9.08 -8.88
CA GLU A 245 -24.42 9.13 -9.75
C GLU A 245 -23.56 10.35 -9.40
N PRO A 246 -22.22 10.22 -9.35
CA PRO A 246 -21.34 11.37 -9.12
C PRO A 246 -21.54 12.39 -10.26
N ASN A 247 -21.96 13.62 -9.90
CA ASN A 247 -22.40 14.72 -10.78
C ASN A 247 -23.79 14.59 -11.44
N GLY A 248 -24.63 13.64 -11.01
CA GLY A 248 -26.03 13.56 -11.46
C GLY A 248 -26.90 14.67 -10.88
N THR A 249 -27.78 15.26 -11.69
CA THR A 249 -28.83 16.16 -11.20
C THR A 249 -29.91 15.31 -10.56
N ILE A 250 -30.15 15.48 -9.25
CA ILE A 250 -31.28 14.81 -8.58
C ILE A 250 -32.56 15.39 -9.18
N GLU A 251 -33.33 14.56 -9.89
CA GLU A 251 -34.64 14.90 -10.43
C GLU A 251 -35.54 15.37 -9.26
N ARG A 252 -35.80 16.69 -9.18
CA ARG A 252 -36.66 17.30 -8.14
C ARG A 252 -38.05 16.67 -8.07
N GLU A 253 -38.47 16.02 -9.16
CA GLU A 253 -39.75 15.34 -9.32
C GLU A 253 -39.87 14.03 -8.52
N LYS A 254 -38.76 13.44 -8.03
CA LYS A 254 -38.78 12.23 -7.20
C LYS A 254 -38.86 12.49 -5.70
N LEU A 255 -38.62 13.73 -5.26
CA LEU A 255 -38.72 14.14 -3.86
C LEU A 255 -40.11 13.93 -3.22
N PRO A 256 -41.25 14.13 -3.94
CA PRO A 256 -42.59 13.89 -3.38
C PRO A 256 -42.91 12.41 -3.13
N THR A 257 -42.14 11.48 -3.72
CA THR A 257 -42.41 10.03 -3.62
C THR A 257 -41.80 9.40 -2.37
N TYR A 258 -40.95 10.13 -1.65
CA TYR A 258 -40.33 9.63 -0.42
C TYR A 258 -41.29 9.78 0.77
N PRO A 259 -41.41 8.75 1.63
CA PRO A 259 -42.25 8.82 2.81
C PRO A 259 -41.83 9.97 3.73
N GLU A 260 -42.80 10.81 4.10
CA GLU A 260 -42.60 11.98 4.93
C GLU A 260 -42.21 11.59 6.37
N GLY A 261 -41.36 12.39 7.02
CA GLY A 261 -40.88 12.12 8.39
C GLY A 261 -39.55 11.36 8.50
N HIS A 262 -38.82 11.21 7.40
CA HIS A 262 -37.50 10.56 7.37
C HIS A 262 -36.41 11.49 6.83
N VAL A 263 -35.15 11.19 7.17
CA VAL A 263 -33.98 11.98 6.73
C VAL A 263 -33.34 11.27 5.54
N TYR A 264 -33.07 12.01 4.47
CA TYR A 264 -32.46 11.47 3.25
C TYR A 264 -31.12 12.14 3.02
N THR A 265 -30.07 11.35 2.78
CA THR A 265 -28.76 11.87 2.33
C THR A 265 -28.34 11.15 1.06
N VAL A 266 -27.63 11.86 0.19
CA VAL A 266 -27.19 11.32 -1.10
C VAL A 266 -25.71 11.01 -1.00
N GLN A 267 -25.35 9.77 -1.27
CA GLN A 267 -23.96 9.34 -1.35
C GLN A 267 -23.55 9.31 -2.83
N SER A 268 -22.59 10.16 -3.18
CA SER A 268 -21.87 10.18 -4.46
C SER A 268 -20.74 9.15 -4.52
#